data_AF-A0A7J4Q2G0-F1
#
_entry.id   AF-A0A7J4Q2G0-F1
#
_cell.length_a   1.000
_cell.length_b   1.000
_cell.length_c   1.000
_cell.angle_alpha   90.00
_cell.angle_beta   90.00
_cell.angle_gamma   90.00
#
_symmetry.space_group_name_H-M   'P 1'
#
loop_
_entity.id
_entity.type
_entity.pdbx_description
1 polymer ?
#
loop_
_entity_poly.entity_id
_entity_poly.type
_entity_poly.pdbx_seq_one_letter_code
_entity_poly.pdbx_strand_id
1 'polypeptide(L)'
;MVDAWADVETAIESAIKQRQQRLERLTSTSALLLLSGALWLMWPNLNAAILGESGLLKGLGFPLLIIVWGLIIQDLAVDDARARTRVGSAASVLWPVLLITAAQALDFSNLSLVAGSVLLTGVALSCLSASKSILQGGLDVLRWRALMTGLGTVIAISLFAGSTPESMTNEWLACIVSMAFAVGLTGYVWFVGDDQRANRKKFSRRLDSLEVQLLELKADGAAVDQASSLIMTAREEGHVDPLHGMELLNQAEDEMERALSLSGDVEAI
;
A
#
# COMPACT_ATOMS: atom_id res chain seq x y z
N MET A 1 -33.83 -23.91 5.00
CA MET A 1 -32.99 -23.14 4.06
C MET A 1 -32.69 -21.74 4.58
N VAL A 2 -33.67 -20.97 5.07
CA VAL A 2 -33.44 -19.62 5.67
C VAL A 2 -32.45 -19.64 6.85
N ASP A 3 -32.53 -20.64 7.74
CA ASP A 3 -31.60 -20.75 8.88
C ASP A 3 -30.14 -21.00 8.46
N ALA A 4 -29.92 -21.76 7.38
CA ALA A 4 -28.57 -22.02 6.89
C ALA A 4 -27.89 -20.77 6.31
N TRP A 5 -28.67 -19.87 5.69
CA TRP A 5 -28.18 -18.59 5.18
C TRP A 5 -27.93 -17.58 6.31
N ALA A 6 -28.78 -17.59 7.34
CA ALA A 6 -28.57 -16.77 8.54
C ALA A 6 -27.31 -17.21 9.33
N ASP A 7 -27.05 -18.51 9.40
CA ASP A 7 -25.83 -19.05 10.03
C ASP A 7 -24.56 -18.70 9.23
N VAL A 8 -24.63 -18.66 7.89
CA VAL A 8 -23.49 -18.25 7.04
C VAL A 8 -23.18 -16.77 7.19
N GLU A 9 -24.20 -15.90 7.16
CA GLU A 9 -24.03 -14.44 7.31
C GLU A 9 -23.42 -14.11 8.68
N THR A 10 -23.93 -14.74 9.75
CA THR A 10 -23.40 -14.57 11.11
C THR A 10 -22.00 -15.16 11.27
N ALA A 11 -21.68 -16.26 10.59
CA ALA A 11 -20.33 -16.80 10.55
C ALA A 11 -19.34 -15.85 9.84
N ILE A 12 -19.75 -15.24 8.72
CA ILE A 12 -18.94 -14.24 8.00
C ILE A 12 -18.74 -13.00 8.88
N GLU A 13 -19.80 -12.47 9.47
CA GLU A 13 -19.74 -11.29 10.34
C GLU A 13 -18.86 -11.53 11.57
N SER A 14 -18.95 -12.72 12.17
CA SER A 14 -18.09 -13.10 13.30
C SER A 14 -16.63 -13.28 12.90
N ALA A 15 -16.35 -13.80 11.69
CA ALA A 15 -15.00 -13.91 11.16
C ALA A 15 -14.37 -12.54 10.87
N ILE A 16 -15.16 -11.60 10.31
CA ILE A 16 -14.74 -10.20 10.09
C ILE A 16 -14.43 -9.53 11.44
N LYS A 17 -15.35 -9.64 12.42
CA LYS A 17 -15.14 -9.11 13.79
C LYS A 17 -13.92 -9.71 14.45
N GLN A 18 -13.68 -11.01 14.29
CA GLN A 18 -12.50 -11.67 14.85
C GLN A 18 -11.20 -11.15 14.21
N ARG A 19 -11.19 -10.90 12.88
CA ARG A 19 -10.04 -10.29 12.19
C ARG A 19 -9.79 -8.86 12.68
N GLN A 20 -10.84 -8.05 12.81
CA GLN A 20 -10.75 -6.69 13.35
C GLN A 20 -10.19 -6.69 14.78
N GLN A 21 -10.70 -7.55 15.67
CA GLN A 21 -10.18 -7.66 17.03
C GLN A 21 -8.71 -8.10 17.09
N ARG A 22 -8.27 -8.99 16.21
CA ARG A 22 -6.85 -9.38 16.11
C ARG A 22 -6.00 -8.19 15.66
N LEU A 23 -6.47 -7.43 14.68
CA LEU A 23 -5.80 -6.21 14.22
C LEU A 23 -5.74 -5.16 15.33
N GLU A 24 -6.83 -4.89 16.05
CA GLU A 24 -6.86 -3.95 17.18
C GLU A 24 -5.89 -4.36 18.30
N ARG A 25 -5.80 -5.66 18.60
CA ARG A 25 -4.82 -6.18 19.57
C ARG A 25 -3.37 -6.00 19.09
N LEU A 26 -3.08 -6.28 17.82
CA LEU A 26 -1.74 -6.05 17.25
C LEU A 26 -1.38 -4.56 17.23
N THR A 27 -2.35 -3.71 16.93
CA THR A 27 -2.16 -2.26 16.85
C THR A 27 -1.95 -1.67 18.24
N SER A 28 -2.79 -2.03 19.21
CA SER A 28 -2.61 -1.59 20.61
C SER A 28 -1.31 -2.08 21.21
N THR A 29 -0.90 -3.34 20.96
CA THR A 29 0.40 -3.85 21.41
C THR A 29 1.56 -3.15 20.73
N SER A 30 1.48 -2.87 19.42
CA SER A 30 2.51 -2.08 18.72
C SER A 30 2.61 -0.65 19.25
N ALA A 31 1.48 0.00 19.54
CA ALA A 31 1.44 1.34 20.11
C ALA A 31 2.06 1.38 21.52
N LEU A 32 1.77 0.37 22.36
CA LEU A 32 2.39 0.22 23.68
C LEU A 32 3.91 0.02 23.59
N LEU A 33 4.38 -0.79 22.63
CA LEU A 33 5.81 -1.00 22.40
C LEU A 33 6.50 0.28 21.91
N LEU A 34 5.88 1.03 21.01
CA LEU A 34 6.42 2.31 20.53
C LEU A 34 6.46 3.37 21.64
N LEU A 35 5.40 3.46 22.46
CA LEU A 35 5.38 4.35 23.63
C LEU A 35 6.46 3.96 24.63
N SER A 36 6.65 2.66 24.89
CA SER A 36 7.72 2.17 25.76
C SER A 36 9.11 2.52 25.22
N GLY A 37 9.34 2.33 23.91
CA GLY A 37 10.59 2.71 23.25
C GLY A 37 10.84 4.22 23.26
N ALA A 38 9.81 5.03 23.04
CA ALA A 38 9.90 6.49 23.14
C ALA A 38 10.25 6.92 24.57
N LEU A 39 9.60 6.33 25.57
CA LEU A 39 9.88 6.60 26.99
C LEU A 39 11.31 6.23 27.35
N TRP A 40 11.80 5.09 26.84
CA TRP A 40 13.16 4.62 27.07
C TRP A 40 14.20 5.60 26.52
N LEU A 41 14.01 6.10 25.30
CA LEU A 41 14.90 7.07 24.68
C LEU A 41 14.82 8.46 25.33
N MET A 42 13.66 8.80 25.89
CA MET A 42 13.45 10.07 26.59
C MET A 42 14.00 10.03 28.03
N TRP A 43 14.15 8.85 28.63
CA TRP A 43 14.56 8.64 30.02
C TRP A 43 15.83 9.38 30.46
N PRO A 44 16.98 9.32 29.75
CA PRO A 44 18.18 10.04 30.17
C PRO A 44 17.97 11.56 30.21
N ASN A 45 17.20 12.11 29.27
CA ASN A 45 16.90 13.54 29.20
C ASN A 45 15.88 13.96 30.26
N LEU A 46 14.91 13.10 30.58
CA LEU A 46 13.97 13.30 31.70
C LEU A 46 14.70 13.33 33.03
N ASN A 47 15.63 12.40 33.27
CA ASN A 47 16.40 12.34 34.51
C ASN A 47 17.27 13.60 34.68
N ALA A 48 17.93 14.06 33.61
CA ALA A 48 18.70 15.30 33.61
C ALA A 48 17.83 16.54 33.92
N ALA A 49 16.61 16.61 33.38
CA ALA A 49 15.69 17.71 33.66
C ALA A 49 15.10 17.69 35.08
N ILE A 50 14.86 16.50 35.65
CA ILE A 50 14.46 16.34 37.06
C ILE A 50 15.56 16.83 38.00
N LEU A 51 16.82 16.69 37.59
CA LEU A 51 18.02 17.18 38.30
C LEU A 51 18.29 18.68 38.05
N GLY A 52 17.48 19.36 37.24
CA GLY A 52 17.57 20.81 36.99
C GLY A 52 18.51 21.21 35.84
N GLU A 53 19.02 20.26 35.05
CA GLU A 53 19.89 20.56 33.91
C GLU A 53 19.10 20.93 32.65
N SER A 54 19.54 21.98 31.95
CA SER A 54 18.92 22.48 30.72
C SER A 54 19.36 21.67 29.50
N GLY A 55 18.62 20.59 29.20
CA GLY A 55 18.91 19.73 28.04
C GLY A 55 17.69 19.08 27.37
N LEU A 56 16.49 19.19 27.94
CA LEU A 56 15.31 18.41 27.55
C LEU A 56 14.94 18.58 26.05
N LEU A 57 15.01 19.82 25.54
CA LEU A 57 14.65 20.12 24.14
C LEU A 57 15.61 19.54 23.10
N LYS A 58 16.91 19.39 23.42
CA LYS A 58 17.90 18.79 22.49
C LYS A 58 17.72 17.28 22.35
N GLY A 59 17.13 16.64 23.36
CA GLY A 59 16.91 15.19 23.41
C GLY A 59 15.55 14.71 22.88
N LEU A 60 14.64 15.63 22.55
CA LEU A 60 13.24 15.32 22.20
C LEU A 60 13.04 14.85 20.76
N GLY A 61 14.03 15.01 19.87
CA GLY A 61 13.89 14.71 18.44
C GLY A 61 13.51 13.25 18.16
N PHE A 62 14.26 12.29 18.68
CA PHE A 62 14.00 10.86 18.46
C PHE A 62 12.69 10.37 19.12
N PRO A 63 12.36 10.73 20.38
CA PRO A 63 11.05 10.41 20.96
C PRO A 63 9.86 11.00 20.19
N LEU A 64 9.95 12.25 19.71
CA LEU A 64 8.90 12.85 18.89
C LEU A 64 8.69 12.09 17.57
N LEU A 65 9.78 11.69 16.90
CA LEU A 65 9.69 10.88 15.69
C LEU A 65 8.98 9.55 15.96
N ILE A 66 9.26 8.88 17.08
CA ILE A 66 8.61 7.61 17.45
C ILE A 66 7.12 7.81 17.72
N ILE A 67 6.72 8.91 18.35
CA ILE A 67 5.31 9.23 18.59
C ILE A 67 4.58 9.49 17.26
N VAL A 68 5.19 10.26 16.35
CA VAL A 68 4.65 10.49 15.00
C VAL A 68 4.51 9.16 14.23
N TRP A 69 5.49 8.27 14.34
CA TRP A 69 5.42 6.92 13.76
C TRP A 69 4.33 6.06 14.39
N GLY A 70 4.12 6.16 15.70
CA GLY A 70 3.03 5.47 16.41
C GLY A 70 1.65 5.87 15.88
N LEU A 71 1.44 7.14 15.54
CA LEU A 71 0.21 7.61 14.91
C LEU A 71 0.03 7.02 13.50
N ILE A 72 1.10 6.96 12.70
CA ILE A 72 1.05 6.40 11.34
C ILE A 72 0.77 4.88 11.39
N ILE A 73 1.30 4.16 12.37
CA ILE A 73 1.04 2.72 12.57
C ILE A 73 -0.41 2.44 12.96
N GLN A 74 -1.05 3.35 13.70
CA GLN A 74 -2.48 3.23 14.00
C GLN A 74 -3.34 3.39 12.75
N ASP A 75 -2.92 4.23 11.79
CA ASP A 75 -3.61 4.37 10.50
C ASP A 75 -3.41 3.14 9.59
N LEU A 76 -2.30 2.39 9.73
CA LEU A 76 -2.09 1.13 8.99
C LEU A 76 -3.10 0.03 9.38
N ALA A 77 -3.71 0.14 10.56
CA ALA A 77 -4.64 -0.87 11.08
C ALA A 77 -6.10 -0.65 10.71
N VAL A 78 -6.44 0.57 10.27
CA VAL A 78 -7.80 0.92 9.87
C VAL A 78 -7.89 0.77 8.36
N ASP A 79 -8.73 -0.17 7.90
CA ASP A 79 -8.93 -0.45 6.47
C ASP A 79 -9.86 0.60 5.83
N ASP A 80 -9.52 1.88 6.00
CA ASP A 80 -10.24 3.02 5.43
C ASP A 80 -9.44 3.59 4.24
N ALA A 81 -10.14 4.01 3.19
CA ALA A 81 -9.55 4.62 1.99
C ALA A 81 -8.69 5.85 2.33
N ARG A 82 -9.10 6.62 3.35
CA ARG A 82 -8.34 7.77 3.84
C ARG A 82 -7.05 7.39 4.58
N ALA A 83 -7.07 6.28 5.29
CA ALA A 83 -5.90 5.78 6.00
C ALA A 83 -4.87 5.21 5.00
N ARG A 84 -5.33 4.43 4.02
CA ARG A 84 -4.50 3.91 2.92
C ARG A 84 -3.81 5.02 2.14
N THR A 85 -4.51 6.10 1.80
CA THR A 85 -3.90 7.25 1.10
C THR A 85 -2.84 7.96 1.95
N ARG A 86 -3.05 8.13 3.26
CA ARG A 86 -2.06 8.70 4.18
C ARG A 86 -0.80 7.82 4.27
N VAL A 87 -0.97 6.53 4.51
CA VAL A 87 0.15 5.57 4.61
C VAL A 87 0.91 5.47 3.29
N GLY A 88 0.20 5.36 2.16
CA GLY A 88 0.81 5.34 0.83
C GLY A 88 1.57 6.63 0.51
N SER A 89 1.04 7.79 0.90
CA SER A 89 1.72 9.08 0.72
C SER A 89 2.97 9.21 1.58
N ALA A 90 2.90 8.81 2.86
CA ALA A 90 4.05 8.78 3.76
C ALA A 90 5.14 7.86 3.21
N ALA A 91 4.77 6.65 2.76
CA ALA A 91 5.70 5.71 2.17
C ALA A 91 6.37 6.25 0.89
N SER A 92 5.60 6.96 0.06
CA SER A 92 6.10 7.60 -1.17
C SER A 92 7.14 8.70 -0.88
N VAL A 93 6.94 9.46 0.21
CA VAL A 93 7.88 10.50 0.65
C VAL A 93 9.12 9.90 1.31
N LEU A 94 8.97 8.82 2.07
CA LEU A 94 10.03 8.29 2.93
C LEU A 94 11.08 7.49 2.18
N TRP A 95 10.68 6.71 1.17
CA TRP A 95 11.61 5.80 0.51
C TRP A 95 12.83 6.50 -0.13
N PRO A 96 12.73 7.67 -0.81
CA PRO A 96 13.89 8.34 -1.38
C PRO A 96 14.81 8.91 -0.30
N VAL A 97 14.22 9.42 0.80
CA VAL A 97 14.95 9.97 1.95
C VAL A 97 15.78 8.88 2.60
N LEU A 98 15.17 7.71 2.87
CA LEU A 98 15.88 6.55 3.42
C LEU A 98 16.97 6.04 2.46
N LEU A 99 16.73 6.05 1.15
CA LEU A 99 17.72 5.58 0.20
C LEU A 99 18.98 6.45 0.22
N ILE A 100 18.82 7.78 0.31
CA ILE A 100 19.96 8.71 0.43
C ILE A 100 20.67 8.58 1.77
N THR A 101 19.96 8.46 2.89
CA THR A 101 20.61 8.30 4.18
C THR A 101 21.38 6.97 4.27
N ALA A 102 20.88 5.90 3.64
CA ALA A 102 21.61 4.65 3.48
C ALA A 102 22.87 4.82 2.64
N ALA A 103 22.78 5.57 1.53
CA ALA A 103 23.91 5.83 0.64
C ALA A 103 25.01 6.69 1.29
N GLN A 104 24.64 7.66 2.13
CA GLN A 104 25.59 8.49 2.88
C GLN A 104 26.30 7.71 4.00
N ALA A 105 25.67 6.68 4.56
CA ALA A 105 26.26 5.85 5.60
C ALA A 105 27.09 4.67 5.05
N LEU A 106 27.33 4.63 3.73
CA LEU A 106 27.89 3.48 3.04
C LEU A 106 29.43 3.49 3.07
N ASP A 107 29.98 3.04 4.18
CA ASP A 107 31.42 2.90 4.37
C ASP A 107 31.85 1.42 4.34
N PHE A 108 32.52 1.00 3.27
CA PHE A 108 32.99 -0.38 3.08
C PHE A 108 34.10 -0.82 4.05
N SER A 109 34.71 0.11 4.78
CA SER A 109 35.74 -0.23 5.77
C SER A 109 35.15 -0.80 7.07
N ASN A 110 33.88 -0.49 7.35
CA ASN A 110 33.21 -0.82 8.61
C ASN A 110 32.01 -1.73 8.39
N LEU A 111 32.13 -3.01 8.75
CA LEU A 111 31.08 -4.02 8.55
C LEU A 111 29.74 -3.63 9.21
N SER A 112 29.77 -2.97 10.37
CA SER A 112 28.56 -2.50 11.07
C SER A 112 27.81 -1.41 10.30
N LEU A 113 28.54 -0.48 9.68
CA LEU A 113 27.97 0.59 8.85
C LEU A 113 27.41 0.02 7.54
N VAL A 114 28.11 -0.93 6.91
CA VAL A 114 27.58 -1.65 5.74
C VAL A 114 26.31 -2.42 6.08
N ALA A 115 26.28 -3.13 7.21
CA ALA A 115 25.07 -3.84 7.64
C ALA A 115 23.90 -2.87 7.88
N GLY A 116 24.17 -1.73 8.52
CA GLY A 116 23.19 -0.68 8.73
C GLY A 116 22.64 -0.09 7.42
N SER A 117 23.51 0.23 6.46
CA SER A 117 23.10 0.78 5.17
C SER A 117 22.29 -0.23 4.36
N VAL A 118 22.67 -1.51 4.34
CA VAL A 118 21.92 -2.58 3.66
C VAL A 118 20.51 -2.74 4.25
N LEU A 119 20.39 -2.75 5.58
CA LEU A 119 19.09 -2.82 6.25
C LEU A 119 18.22 -1.61 5.89
N LEU A 120 18.80 -0.41 5.90
CA LEU A 120 18.10 0.84 5.62
C LEU A 120 17.66 0.92 4.15
N THR A 121 18.47 0.43 3.22
CA THR A 121 18.07 0.21 1.82
C THR A 121 16.92 -0.80 1.71
N GLY A 122 16.94 -1.90 2.48
CA GLY A 122 15.85 -2.88 2.52
C GLY A 122 14.53 -2.27 2.98
N VAL A 123 14.56 -1.41 4.01
CA VAL A 123 13.39 -0.64 4.46
C VAL A 123 12.92 0.34 3.38
N ALA A 124 13.84 1.04 2.70
CA ALA A 124 13.50 1.93 1.59
C ALA A 124 12.78 1.19 0.44
N LEU A 125 13.28 0.01 0.05
CA LEU A 125 12.64 -0.82 -0.99
C LEU A 125 11.28 -1.37 -0.56
N SER A 126 11.13 -1.73 0.70
CA SER A 126 9.85 -2.16 1.28
C SER A 126 8.83 -1.01 1.25
N CYS A 127 9.29 0.20 1.56
CA CYS A 127 8.50 1.43 1.53
C CYS A 127 8.06 1.79 0.09
N LEU A 128 8.96 1.64 -0.89
CA LEU A 128 8.64 1.78 -2.31
C LEU A 128 7.63 0.74 -2.79
N SER A 129 7.76 -0.50 -2.32
CA SER A 129 6.83 -1.59 -2.66
C SER A 129 5.45 -1.35 -2.04
N ALA A 130 5.39 -0.89 -0.79
CA ALA A 130 4.15 -0.51 -0.11
C ALA A 130 3.47 0.70 -0.79
N SER A 131 4.23 1.72 -1.19
CA SER A 131 3.70 2.83 -2.00
C SER A 131 3.09 2.32 -3.31
N LYS A 132 3.78 1.39 -3.99
CA LYS A 132 3.27 0.78 -5.23
C LYS A 132 2.06 -0.11 -5.02
N SER A 133 1.90 -0.79 -3.89
CA SER A 133 0.74 -1.66 -3.61
C SER A 133 -0.48 -0.88 -3.15
N ILE A 134 -0.28 0.17 -2.36
CA ILE A 134 -1.37 0.95 -1.76
C ILE A 134 -1.92 2.00 -2.74
N LEU A 135 -1.05 2.70 -3.45
CA LEU A 135 -1.42 3.75 -4.43
C LEU A 135 -1.46 3.15 -5.84
N GLN A 136 -2.42 2.25 -6.06
CA GLN A 136 -2.77 1.68 -7.36
C GLN A 136 -4.12 2.23 -7.82
N GLY A 137 -4.33 2.32 -9.13
CA GLY A 137 -5.63 2.72 -9.70
C GLY A 137 -5.51 3.75 -10.82
N GLY A 138 -6.45 4.71 -10.82
CA GLY A 138 -6.57 5.72 -11.86
C GLY A 138 -5.38 6.66 -12.00
N LEU A 139 -5.38 7.42 -13.10
CA LEU A 139 -4.28 8.32 -13.48
C LEU A 139 -4.05 9.43 -12.42
N ASP A 140 -5.10 9.84 -11.71
CA ASP A 140 -5.00 10.83 -10.63
C ASP A 140 -4.25 10.28 -9.40
N VAL A 141 -4.44 9.01 -9.06
CA VAL A 141 -3.74 8.33 -7.96
C VAL A 141 -2.25 8.16 -8.29
N LEU A 142 -1.95 7.83 -9.54
CA LEU A 142 -0.58 7.72 -10.05
C LEU A 142 0.14 9.07 -10.03
N ARG A 143 -0.52 10.15 -10.44
CA ARG A 143 0.01 11.52 -10.35
C ARG A 143 0.23 11.96 -8.91
N TRP A 144 -0.72 11.65 -8.02
CA TRP A 144 -0.56 11.91 -6.59
C TRP A 144 0.67 11.20 -6.01
N ARG A 145 0.87 9.93 -6.35
CA ARG A 145 2.06 9.16 -5.96
C ARG A 145 3.33 9.79 -6.50
N ALA A 146 3.33 10.24 -7.76
CA ALA A 146 4.47 10.93 -8.36
C ALA A 146 4.77 12.26 -7.66
N LEU A 147 3.75 13.06 -7.31
CA LEU A 147 3.93 14.30 -6.53
C LEU A 147 4.59 14.02 -5.18
N MET A 148 4.10 13.03 -4.45
CA MET A 148 4.63 12.68 -3.12
C MET A 148 6.04 12.10 -3.20
N THR A 149 6.31 11.26 -4.20
CA THR A 149 7.66 10.76 -4.46
C THR A 149 8.60 11.91 -4.81
N GLY A 150 8.16 12.84 -5.67
CA GLY A 150 8.89 14.06 -6.00
C GLY A 150 9.23 14.89 -4.77
N LEU A 151 8.27 15.09 -3.85
CA LEU A 151 8.52 15.76 -2.57
C LEU A 151 9.58 15.05 -1.74
N GLY A 152 9.50 13.72 -1.64
CA GLY A 152 10.55 12.89 -1.02
C GLY A 152 11.91 13.07 -1.68
N THR A 153 11.96 13.13 -3.01
CA THR A 153 13.22 13.35 -3.76
C THR A 153 13.82 14.72 -3.47
N VAL A 154 13.01 15.78 -3.34
CA VAL A 154 13.50 17.13 -3.01
C VAL A 154 14.11 17.16 -1.61
N ILE A 155 13.45 16.52 -0.63
CA ILE A 155 13.99 16.38 0.72
C ILE A 155 15.31 15.60 0.69
N ALA A 156 15.36 14.52 -0.08
CA ALA A 156 16.55 13.70 -0.22
C ALA A 156 17.71 14.51 -0.83
N ILE A 157 17.46 15.30 -1.88
CA ILE A 157 18.45 16.22 -2.47
C ILE A 157 18.93 17.25 -1.42
N SER A 158 18.03 17.78 -0.60
CA SER A 158 18.38 18.71 0.48
C SER A 158 19.29 18.06 1.53
N LEU A 159 19.05 16.79 1.87
CA LEU A 159 19.93 16.04 2.79
C LEU A 159 21.30 15.79 2.19
N PHE A 160 21.35 15.44 0.90
CA PHE A 160 22.61 15.31 0.18
C PHE A 160 23.41 16.63 0.20
N ALA A 161 22.76 17.76 -0.03
CA ALA A 161 23.39 19.08 0.00
C ALA A 161 23.92 19.47 1.40
N GLY A 162 23.25 19.02 2.47
CA GLY A 162 23.66 19.32 3.85
C GLY A 162 24.87 18.52 4.33
N SER A 163 25.06 17.30 3.83
CA SER A 163 26.19 16.44 4.17
C SER A 163 26.73 15.76 2.90
N THR A 164 27.39 16.56 2.07
CA THR A 164 27.99 16.09 0.82
C THR A 164 29.24 15.24 1.12
N PRO A 165 29.28 13.96 0.71
CA PRO A 165 30.50 13.15 0.80
C PRO A 165 31.58 13.68 -0.13
N GLU A 166 32.84 13.33 0.14
CA GLU A 166 33.96 13.71 -0.74
C GLU A 166 33.74 13.21 -2.17
N SER A 167 34.09 14.06 -3.15
CA SER A 167 33.89 13.75 -4.56
C SER A 167 34.62 12.47 -4.97
N MET A 168 33.97 11.67 -5.83
CA MET A 168 34.49 10.39 -6.37
C MET A 168 34.71 9.28 -5.33
N THR A 169 34.16 9.43 -4.12
CA THR A 169 34.06 8.32 -3.17
C THR A 169 32.89 7.39 -3.49
N ASN A 170 32.91 6.19 -2.91
CA ASN A 170 31.83 5.21 -3.07
C ASN A 170 30.48 5.73 -2.55
N GLU A 171 30.49 6.46 -1.43
CA GLU A 171 29.32 7.12 -0.84
C GLU A 171 28.73 8.17 -1.78
N TRP A 172 29.58 9.01 -2.37
CA TRP A 172 29.17 10.03 -3.33
C TRP A 172 28.52 9.42 -4.57
N LEU A 173 29.12 8.34 -5.12
CA LEU A 173 28.54 7.61 -6.25
C LEU A 173 27.20 6.97 -5.88
N ALA A 174 27.10 6.33 -4.71
CA ALA A 174 25.85 5.74 -4.22
C ALA A 174 24.75 6.80 -4.06
N CYS A 175 25.08 8.00 -3.55
CA CYS A 175 24.16 9.12 -3.44
C CYS A 175 23.65 9.58 -4.81
N ILE A 176 24.54 9.74 -5.80
CA ILE A 176 24.14 10.15 -7.15
C ILE A 176 23.24 9.09 -7.81
N VAL A 177 23.59 7.81 -7.70
CA VAL A 177 22.76 6.71 -8.24
C VAL A 177 21.39 6.70 -7.57
N SER A 178 21.33 6.86 -6.25
CA SER A 178 20.06 6.93 -5.51
C SER A 178 19.16 8.09 -5.96
N MET A 179 19.75 9.27 -6.18
CA MET A 179 19.04 10.44 -6.68
C MET A 179 18.56 10.24 -8.11
N ALA A 180 19.42 9.74 -9.00
CA ALA A 180 19.07 9.47 -10.39
C ALA A 180 17.93 8.45 -10.47
N PHE A 181 17.97 7.42 -9.62
CA PHE A 181 16.90 6.43 -9.50
C PHE A 181 15.58 7.06 -9.02
N ALA A 182 15.64 7.91 -7.99
CA ALA A 182 14.46 8.57 -7.46
C ALA A 182 13.81 9.56 -8.45
N VAL A 183 14.62 10.36 -9.14
CA VAL A 183 14.16 11.29 -10.18
C VAL A 183 13.62 10.52 -11.39
N GLY A 184 14.35 9.49 -11.85
CA GLY A 184 13.93 8.64 -12.96
C GLY A 184 12.61 7.93 -12.71
N LEU A 185 12.42 7.37 -11.52
CA LEU A 185 11.13 6.76 -11.13
C LEU A 185 10.01 7.80 -11.04
N THR A 186 10.28 8.99 -10.50
CA THR A 186 9.29 10.07 -10.44
C THR A 186 8.82 10.46 -11.84
N GLY A 187 9.76 10.63 -12.77
CA GLY A 187 9.47 10.90 -14.18
C GLY A 187 8.70 9.76 -14.85
N TYR A 188 9.11 8.51 -14.64
CA TYR A 188 8.42 7.33 -15.19
C TYR A 188 6.97 7.26 -14.73
N VAL A 189 6.71 7.40 -13.42
CA VAL A 189 5.35 7.36 -12.87
C VAL A 189 4.51 8.52 -13.38
N TRP A 190 5.11 9.70 -13.57
CA TRP A 190 4.41 10.89 -14.09
C TRP A 190 3.97 10.74 -15.56
N PHE A 191 4.84 10.19 -16.42
CA PHE A 191 4.62 10.16 -17.87
C PHE A 191 4.06 8.84 -18.40
N VAL A 192 4.53 7.70 -17.88
CA VAL A 192 4.25 6.36 -18.44
C VAL A 192 3.31 5.56 -17.55
N GLY A 193 3.27 5.85 -16.24
CA GLY A 193 2.87 4.97 -15.14
C GLY A 193 1.52 4.23 -15.16
N ASP A 194 0.72 4.31 -16.22
CA ASP A 194 -0.46 3.48 -16.43
C ASP A 194 -0.16 2.31 -17.40
N ASP A 195 0.77 1.42 -17.00
CA ASP A 195 1.15 0.23 -17.78
C ASP A 195 -0.04 -0.73 -18.02
N GLN A 196 -1.09 -0.64 -17.21
CA GLN A 196 -2.30 -1.45 -17.31
C GLN A 196 -3.48 -0.72 -17.97
N ARG A 197 -3.27 0.47 -18.56
CA ARG A 197 -4.35 1.26 -19.19
C ARG A 197 -5.14 0.46 -20.21
N ALA A 198 -4.42 -0.28 -21.06
CA ALA A 198 -5.00 -1.11 -22.09
C ALA A 198 -5.84 -2.24 -21.48
N ASN A 199 -5.33 -2.90 -20.43
CA ASN A 199 -6.01 -3.99 -19.75
C ASN A 199 -7.25 -3.52 -18.99
N ARG A 200 -7.19 -2.37 -18.30
CA ARG A 200 -8.34 -1.73 -17.66
C ARG A 200 -9.43 -1.37 -18.66
N LYS A 201 -9.05 -0.83 -19.82
CA LYS A 201 -10.00 -0.50 -20.89
C LYS A 201 -10.65 -1.75 -21.49
N LYS A 202 -9.87 -2.83 -21.65
CA LYS A 202 -10.38 -4.12 -22.14
C LYS A 202 -11.33 -4.75 -21.12
N PHE A 203 -10.96 -4.75 -19.85
CA PHE A 203 -11.79 -5.21 -18.74
C PHE A 203 -13.11 -4.44 -18.66
N SER A 204 -13.08 -3.11 -18.62
CA SER A 204 -14.29 -2.27 -18.54
C SER A 204 -15.27 -2.54 -19.68
N ARG A 205 -14.76 -2.63 -20.93
CA ARG A 205 -15.62 -2.96 -22.08
C ARG A 205 -16.27 -4.33 -21.98
N ARG A 206 -15.53 -5.31 -21.43
CA ARG A 206 -16.02 -6.68 -21.30
C ARG A 206 -17.01 -6.80 -20.14
N LEU A 207 -16.75 -6.10 -19.03
CA LEU A 207 -17.69 -5.98 -17.91
C LEU A 207 -19.02 -5.40 -18.38
N ASP A 208 -18.99 -4.26 -19.08
CA ASP A 208 -20.21 -3.62 -19.61
C ASP A 208 -20.99 -4.58 -20.54
N SER A 209 -20.30 -5.31 -21.40
CA SER A 209 -20.92 -6.29 -22.31
C SER A 209 -21.59 -7.45 -21.56
N LEU A 210 -20.93 -7.99 -20.54
CA LEU A 210 -21.46 -9.12 -19.76
C LEU A 210 -22.57 -8.68 -18.80
N GLU A 211 -22.52 -7.46 -18.26
CA GLU A 211 -23.63 -6.88 -17.47
C GLU A 211 -24.90 -6.75 -18.31
N VAL A 212 -24.79 -6.32 -19.57
CA VAL A 212 -25.94 -6.25 -20.49
C VAL A 212 -26.52 -7.64 -20.77
N GLN A 213 -25.67 -8.62 -21.10
CA GLN A 213 -26.12 -10.00 -21.34
C GLN A 213 -26.77 -10.62 -20.11
N LEU A 214 -26.21 -10.37 -18.92
CA LEU A 214 -26.78 -10.84 -17.65
C LEU A 214 -28.19 -10.25 -17.43
N LEU A 215 -28.40 -8.97 -17.75
CA LEU A 215 -29.71 -8.33 -17.63
C LEU A 215 -30.74 -8.91 -18.61
N GLU A 216 -30.33 -9.22 -19.84
CA GLU A 216 -31.17 -9.90 -20.84
C GLU A 216 -31.57 -11.30 -20.33
N LEU A 217 -30.61 -12.10 -19.87
CA LEU A 217 -30.86 -13.44 -19.32
C LEU A 217 -31.77 -13.42 -18.09
N LYS A 218 -31.62 -12.41 -17.22
CA LYS A 218 -32.53 -12.22 -16.09
C LYS A 218 -33.94 -11.84 -16.54
N ALA A 219 -34.09 -11.07 -17.61
CA ALA A 219 -35.40 -10.71 -18.16
C ALA A 219 -36.11 -11.94 -18.78
N ASP A 220 -35.33 -12.85 -19.38
CA ASP A 220 -35.81 -14.11 -19.94
C ASP A 220 -36.08 -15.19 -18.87
N GLY A 221 -35.79 -14.90 -17.60
CA GLY A 221 -36.08 -15.80 -16.47
C GLY A 221 -35.04 -16.90 -16.25
N ALA A 222 -33.86 -16.79 -16.85
CA ALA A 222 -32.77 -17.76 -16.63
C ALA A 222 -32.19 -17.68 -15.21
N ALA A 223 -31.76 -18.82 -14.66
CA ALA A 223 -31.14 -18.90 -13.34
C ALA A 223 -29.67 -18.49 -13.40
N VAL A 224 -29.39 -17.18 -13.31
CA VAL A 224 -28.03 -16.58 -13.45
C VAL A 224 -27.47 -15.97 -12.14
N ASP A 225 -27.91 -16.46 -10.98
CA ASP A 225 -27.48 -15.92 -9.67
C ASP A 225 -25.95 -16.03 -9.45
N GLN A 226 -25.35 -17.15 -9.86
CA GLN A 226 -23.91 -17.37 -9.74
C GLN A 226 -23.10 -16.44 -10.67
N ALA A 227 -23.51 -16.30 -11.93
CA ALA A 227 -22.90 -15.36 -12.87
C ALA A 227 -23.02 -13.91 -12.38
N SER A 228 -24.18 -13.56 -11.80
CA SER A 228 -24.40 -12.25 -11.19
C SER A 228 -23.46 -11.95 -10.02
N SER A 229 -23.18 -12.95 -9.17
CA SER A 229 -22.22 -12.80 -8.08
C SER A 229 -20.80 -12.57 -8.61
N LEU A 230 -20.37 -13.36 -9.61
CA LEU A 230 -19.04 -13.25 -10.20
C LEU A 230 -18.81 -11.91 -10.90
N ILE A 231 -19.81 -11.40 -11.64
CA ILE A 231 -19.76 -10.07 -12.28
C ILE A 231 -19.66 -8.97 -11.22
N MET A 232 -20.39 -9.09 -10.11
CA MET A 232 -20.31 -8.12 -9.03
C MET A 232 -18.91 -8.11 -8.38
N THR A 233 -18.35 -9.28 -8.05
CA THR A 233 -16.98 -9.40 -7.52
C THR A 233 -15.95 -8.87 -8.52
N ALA A 234 -16.10 -9.19 -9.80
CA ALA A 234 -15.23 -8.67 -10.86
C ALA A 234 -15.28 -7.14 -10.92
N ARG A 235 -16.45 -6.53 -10.77
CA ARG A 235 -16.61 -5.07 -10.73
C ARG A 235 -15.92 -4.44 -9.54
N GLU A 236 -15.97 -5.06 -8.37
CA GLU A 236 -15.32 -4.54 -7.16
C GLU A 236 -13.78 -4.67 -7.21
N GLU A 237 -13.27 -5.82 -7.67
CA GLU A 237 -11.85 -6.14 -7.60
C GLU A 237 -11.08 -5.86 -8.90
N GLY A 238 -11.75 -5.97 -10.06
CA GLY A 238 -11.15 -5.90 -11.39
C GLY A 238 -10.64 -4.52 -11.81
N HIS A 239 -11.07 -3.46 -11.12
CA HIS A 239 -10.49 -2.13 -11.32
C HIS A 239 -9.11 -1.98 -10.67
N VAL A 240 -8.85 -2.73 -9.59
CA VAL A 240 -7.55 -2.78 -8.90
C VAL A 240 -6.63 -3.78 -9.59
N ASP A 241 -7.13 -4.98 -9.89
CA ASP A 241 -6.41 -6.01 -10.66
C ASP A 241 -7.18 -6.43 -11.92
N PRO A 242 -6.86 -5.84 -13.09
CA PRO A 242 -7.54 -6.16 -14.34
C PRO A 242 -7.35 -7.61 -14.81
N LEU A 243 -6.27 -8.29 -14.40
CA LEU A 243 -6.06 -9.68 -14.81
C LEU A 243 -6.98 -10.61 -14.04
N HIS A 244 -7.04 -10.43 -12.71
CA HIS A 244 -7.97 -11.17 -11.87
C HIS A 244 -9.43 -10.88 -12.26
N GLY A 245 -9.76 -9.60 -12.50
CA GLY A 245 -11.08 -9.22 -13.00
C GLY A 245 -11.44 -9.91 -14.33
N MET A 246 -10.48 -10.04 -15.25
CA MET A 246 -10.71 -10.75 -16.52
C MET A 246 -10.94 -12.26 -16.34
N GLU A 247 -10.31 -12.87 -15.33
CA GLU A 247 -10.54 -14.28 -14.99
C GLU A 247 -11.93 -14.49 -14.41
N LEU A 248 -12.38 -13.61 -13.51
CA LEU A 248 -13.74 -13.61 -12.97
C LEU A 248 -14.80 -13.41 -14.07
N LEU A 249 -14.54 -12.52 -15.03
CA LEU A 249 -15.43 -12.34 -16.19
C LEU A 249 -15.50 -13.59 -17.08
N ASN A 250 -14.41 -14.32 -17.26
CA ASN A 250 -14.45 -15.60 -18.00
C ASN A 250 -15.32 -16.63 -17.26
N GLN A 251 -15.17 -16.74 -15.93
CA GLN A 251 -15.98 -17.66 -15.13
C GLN A 251 -17.46 -17.28 -15.16
N ALA A 252 -17.77 -15.98 -15.12
CA ALA A 252 -19.15 -15.52 -15.23
C ALA A 252 -19.76 -15.86 -16.60
N GLU A 253 -18.99 -15.70 -17.68
CA GLU A 253 -19.39 -16.07 -19.04
C GLU A 253 -19.70 -17.57 -19.15
N ASP A 254 -18.84 -18.43 -18.62
CA ASP A 254 -19.06 -19.89 -18.58
C ASP A 254 -20.35 -20.26 -17.81
N GLU A 255 -20.63 -19.59 -16.69
CA GLU A 255 -21.86 -19.84 -15.92
C GLU A 255 -23.12 -19.30 -16.62
N MET A 256 -23.03 -18.19 -17.35
CA MET A 256 -24.13 -17.72 -18.20
C MET A 256 -24.43 -18.69 -19.34
N GLU A 257 -23.40 -19.25 -19.99
CA GLU A 257 -23.57 -20.24 -21.06
C GLU A 257 -24.20 -21.54 -20.54
N ARG A 258 -23.80 -21.98 -19.33
CA ARG A 258 -24.46 -23.11 -18.66
C ARG A 258 -25.91 -22.82 -18.34
N ALA A 259 -26.23 -21.65 -17.80
CA ALA A 259 -27.61 -21.25 -17.50
C ALA A 259 -28.47 -21.22 -18.78
N LEU A 260 -27.92 -20.71 -19.88
CA LEU A 260 -28.55 -20.73 -21.21
C LEU A 260 -28.83 -22.15 -21.70
N SER A 261 -27.84 -23.05 -21.64
CA SER A 261 -28.03 -24.44 -22.08
C SER A 261 -29.06 -25.19 -21.24
N LEU A 262 -29.09 -24.97 -19.92
CA LEU A 262 -30.09 -25.55 -19.03
C LEU A 262 -31.49 -25.00 -19.30
N SER A 263 -31.62 -23.71 -19.60
CA SER A 263 -32.92 -23.11 -19.95
C SER A 263 -33.44 -23.63 -21.29
N GLY A 264 -32.57 -23.81 -22.29
CA GLY A 264 -32.93 -24.37 -23.59
C GLY A 264 -33.37 -25.84 -23.52
N ASP A 265 -32.79 -26.64 -22.62
CA ASP A 265 -33.19 -28.04 -22.41
C ASP A 265 -34.56 -28.16 -21.71
N VAL A 266 -34.97 -27.18 -20.91
CA VAL A 266 -36.26 -27.19 -20.19
C VAL A 266 -37.43 -26.82 -21.11
N GLU A 267 -37.22 -26.01 -22.14
CA GLU A 267 -38.25 -25.62 -23.11
C GLU A 267 -38.54 -26.70 -24.18
N ALA A 268 -37.66 -27.71 -24.29
CA ALA A 268 -37.76 -28.81 -25.25
C ALA A 268 -38.52 -30.06 -24.72
N ILE A 269 -39.03 -30.03 -23.48
CA ILE A 269 -39.82 -31.08 -22.82
C ILE A 269 -41.27 -30.63 -22.65
#